data_AF-A0A2H0J7B8-F1
#
_entry.id   AF-A0A2H0J7B8-F1
#
_cell.length_a   1.000
_cell.length_b   1.000
_cell.length_c   1.000
_cell.angle_alpha   90.00
_cell.angle_beta   90.00
_cell.angle_gamma   90.00
#
_symmetry.space_group_name_H-M   'P 1'
#
loop_
_entity.id
_entity.type
_entity.pdbx_description
1 polymer ?
#
loop_
_entity_poly.entity_id
_entity_poly.type
_entity_poly.pdbx_seq_one_letter_code
_entity_poly.pdbx_strand_id
1 'polypeptide(L)'
;MSQLSFGPGPGHVRVEGDFARVFDADDYKTMINAVDEATVVLRAHLVMEEFLNIWAARVTSTDDLFEGIFVSFKTKLAICQNLGFDARFARMLDKLNDIRNRYSHRRKYQLEENKLNSLRDAVDALPSLNPTQPCSEFEIWLEGTDISGGRRQMTYKWATADVKKRMTIVQVIAVLKLVQWMQDAFNSRGVKYDLIVVPAEGGLTRS
;
A
#
# COMPACT_ATOMS: atom_id res chain seq x y z
N MET A 1 23.02 -17.91 6.25
CA MET A 1 22.07 -16.77 6.32
C MET A 1 22.77 -15.57 5.70
N SER A 2 22.57 -15.28 4.40
CA SER A 2 23.06 -14.03 3.83
C SER A 2 21.98 -12.97 4.00
N GLN A 3 22.34 -11.88 4.65
CA GLN A 3 21.52 -10.67 4.66
C GLN A 3 21.60 -10.05 3.26
N LEU A 4 20.45 -9.89 2.63
CA LEU A 4 20.31 -9.13 1.40
C LEU A 4 20.42 -7.64 1.76
N SER A 5 21.57 -7.01 1.53
CA SER A 5 21.68 -5.55 1.57
C SER A 5 21.15 -4.98 0.25
N PHE A 6 20.00 -4.31 0.30
CA PHE A 6 19.49 -3.51 -0.82
C PHE A 6 19.75 -2.03 -0.51
N GLY A 7 20.70 -1.42 -1.23
CA GLY A 7 20.67 0.01 -1.48
C GLY A 7 19.70 0.32 -2.62
N PRO A 8 19.13 1.53 -2.72
CA PRO A 8 18.30 1.91 -3.85
C PRO A 8 19.07 1.72 -5.15
N GLY A 9 18.48 1.03 -6.13
CA GLY A 9 19.02 0.96 -7.48
C GLY A 9 19.00 2.36 -8.15
N PRO A 10 19.79 2.58 -9.21
CA PRO A 10 19.77 3.86 -9.93
C PRO A 10 18.33 4.19 -10.37
N GLY A 11 17.86 5.41 -10.06
CA GLY A 11 16.53 5.90 -10.43
C GLY A 11 15.39 5.63 -9.44
N HIS A 12 15.64 5.09 -8.24
CA HIS A 12 14.61 4.88 -7.23
C HIS A 12 14.45 6.09 -6.31
N VAL A 13 13.23 6.39 -5.88
CA VAL A 13 12.93 7.48 -4.96
C VAL A 13 12.49 6.87 -3.64
N ARG A 14 13.21 7.17 -2.54
CA ARG A 14 12.80 6.76 -1.20
C ARG A 14 11.85 7.80 -0.63
N VAL A 15 10.73 7.33 -0.09
CA VAL A 15 9.76 8.16 0.62
C VAL A 15 9.96 7.98 2.12
N GLU A 16 10.09 9.09 2.82
CA GLU A 16 10.28 9.21 4.26
C GLU A 16 9.22 10.17 4.86
N GLY A 17 9.28 10.37 6.18
CA GLY A 17 8.28 11.16 6.92
C GLY A 17 7.04 10.33 7.27
N ASP A 18 5.87 10.97 7.26
CA ASP A 18 4.61 10.36 7.67
C ASP A 18 4.22 9.15 6.80
N PHE A 19 4.62 9.17 5.53
CA PHE A 19 4.32 8.09 4.58
C PHE A 19 5.41 7.01 4.50
N ALA A 20 6.48 7.08 5.30
CA ALA A 20 7.57 6.10 5.25
C ALA A 20 7.07 4.66 5.43
N ARG A 21 6.17 4.45 6.41
CA ARG A 21 5.65 3.12 6.77
C ARG A 21 4.77 2.50 5.69
N VAL A 22 4.08 3.29 4.87
CA VAL A 22 3.25 2.76 3.77
C VAL A 22 4.06 2.40 2.52
N PHE A 23 5.32 2.85 2.46
CA PHE A 23 6.28 2.52 1.40
C PHE A 23 7.39 1.57 1.86
N ASP A 24 7.21 0.87 2.99
CA ASP A 24 8.19 -0.08 3.52
C ASP A 24 8.47 -1.20 2.48
N ALA A 25 9.72 -1.26 2.02
CA ALA A 25 10.14 -2.20 0.99
C ALA A 25 10.01 -3.67 1.42
N ASP A 26 10.14 -3.97 2.71
CA ASP A 26 10.04 -5.33 3.23
C ASP A 26 8.59 -5.84 3.19
N ASP A 27 7.59 -4.97 3.32
CA ASP A 27 6.19 -5.35 3.16
C ASP A 27 5.90 -5.78 1.71
N TYR A 28 6.29 -4.99 0.71
CA TYR A 28 6.08 -5.34 -0.70
C TYR A 28 6.92 -6.55 -1.13
N LYS A 29 8.15 -6.67 -0.63
CA LYS A 29 8.98 -7.86 -0.84
C LYS A 29 8.33 -9.11 -0.26
N THR A 30 7.74 -9.00 0.92
CA THR A 30 6.98 -10.10 1.54
C THR A 30 5.78 -10.47 0.70
N MET A 31 5.00 -9.49 0.21
CA MET A 31 3.84 -9.75 -0.65
C MET A 31 4.21 -10.46 -1.95
N ILE A 32 5.30 -10.04 -2.60
CA ILE A 32 5.74 -10.61 -3.87
C ILE A 32 6.23 -12.05 -3.72
N ASN A 33 6.97 -12.32 -2.65
CA ASN A 33 7.57 -13.64 -2.38
C ASN A 33 6.64 -14.56 -1.56
N ALA A 34 5.43 -14.10 -1.21
CA ALA A 34 4.48 -14.86 -0.43
C ALA A 34 4.13 -16.20 -1.11
N VAL A 35 4.10 -17.25 -0.29
CA VAL A 35 3.70 -18.60 -0.71
C VAL A 35 2.18 -18.67 -0.86
N ASP A 36 1.44 -18.04 0.05
CA ASP A 36 -0.02 -18.05 0.10
C ASP A 36 -0.64 -16.65 -0.04
N GLU A 37 -1.90 -16.58 -0.45
CA GLU A 37 -2.64 -15.32 -0.58
C GLU A 37 -2.93 -14.64 0.77
N ALA A 38 -3.02 -15.40 1.86
CA ALA A 38 -3.37 -14.87 3.17
C ALA A 38 -2.30 -13.89 3.67
N THR A 39 -1.03 -14.23 3.44
CA THR A 39 0.13 -13.39 3.74
C THR A 39 0.07 -12.06 2.97
N VAL A 40 -0.26 -12.11 1.67
CA VAL A 40 -0.38 -10.91 0.83
C VAL A 40 -1.50 -10.00 1.33
N VAL A 41 -2.67 -10.59 1.61
CA VAL A 41 -3.84 -9.86 2.09
C VAL A 41 -3.60 -9.26 3.48
N LEU A 42 -2.90 -9.97 4.37
CA LEU A 42 -2.56 -9.46 5.69
C LEU A 42 -1.62 -8.26 5.59
N ARG A 43 -0.57 -8.35 4.78
CA ARG A 43 0.37 -7.23 4.55
C ARG A 43 -0.33 -6.02 3.96
N ALA A 44 -1.17 -6.23 2.93
CA ALA A 44 -2.01 -5.18 2.35
C ALA A 44 -2.90 -4.50 3.41
N HIS A 45 -3.52 -5.28 4.28
CA HIS A 45 -4.38 -4.78 5.36
C HIS A 45 -3.61 -3.93 6.38
N LEU A 46 -2.42 -4.36 6.81
CA LEU A 46 -1.59 -3.60 7.75
C LEU A 46 -1.15 -2.26 7.16
N VAL A 47 -0.73 -2.24 5.89
CA VAL A 47 -0.38 -1.00 5.17
C VAL A 47 -1.60 -0.07 5.07
N MET A 48 -2.79 -0.62 4.78
CA MET A 48 -4.02 0.19 4.75
C MET A 48 -4.44 0.72 6.12
N GLU A 49 -4.19 -0.02 7.18
CA GLU A 49 -4.42 0.44 8.55
C GLU A 49 -3.49 1.61 8.90
N GLU A 50 -2.25 1.61 8.41
CA GLU A 50 -1.33 2.71 8.63
C GLU A 50 -1.82 4.02 8.01
N PHE A 51 -2.49 3.98 6.85
CA PHE A 51 -3.14 5.19 6.32
C PHE A 51 -4.22 5.76 7.25
N LEU A 52 -4.96 4.91 7.97
CA LEU A 52 -5.93 5.36 8.97
C LEU A 52 -5.23 6.00 10.17
N ASN A 53 -4.11 5.41 10.61
CA ASN A 53 -3.30 5.98 11.69
C ASN A 53 -2.76 7.37 11.29
N ILE A 54 -2.13 7.48 10.11
CA ILE A 54 -1.59 8.75 9.59
C ILE A 54 -2.71 9.79 9.48
N TRP A 55 -3.84 9.44 8.87
CA TRP A 55 -4.95 10.37 8.72
C TRP A 55 -5.45 10.90 10.06
N ALA A 56 -5.74 9.99 10.99
CA ALA A 56 -6.28 10.37 12.28
C ALA A 56 -5.26 11.19 13.08
N ALA A 57 -4.00 10.79 13.10
CA ALA A 57 -2.93 11.51 13.79
C ALA A 57 -2.78 12.93 13.29
N ARG A 58 -2.70 13.12 11.96
CA ARG A 58 -2.49 14.44 11.35
C ARG A 58 -3.71 15.34 11.50
N VAL A 59 -4.92 14.83 11.26
CA VAL A 59 -6.15 15.65 11.36
C VAL A 59 -6.43 16.06 12.80
N THR A 60 -6.10 15.22 13.79
CA THR A 60 -6.34 15.50 15.22
C THR A 60 -5.14 16.12 15.93
N SER A 61 -3.98 16.21 15.26
CA SER A 61 -2.69 16.56 15.89
C SER A 61 -2.39 15.70 17.13
N THR A 62 -2.75 14.41 17.09
CA THR A 62 -2.61 13.45 18.19
C THR A 62 -2.02 12.14 17.65
N ASP A 63 -0.72 11.95 17.81
CA ASP A 63 0.01 10.83 17.20
C ASP A 63 -0.37 9.46 17.74
N ASP A 64 -0.91 9.41 18.96
CA ASP A 64 -1.22 8.22 19.73
C ASP A 64 -2.73 7.97 19.87
N LEU A 65 -3.57 8.54 19.00
CA LEU A 65 -5.04 8.49 19.10
C LEU A 65 -5.61 7.08 19.30
N PHE A 66 -4.96 6.06 18.73
CA PHE A 66 -5.38 4.66 18.82
C PHE A 66 -4.50 3.81 19.76
N GLU A 67 -3.56 4.40 20.49
CA GLU A 67 -2.69 3.69 21.42
C GLU A 67 -3.38 3.43 22.77
N GLY A 68 -2.82 2.53 23.58
CA GLY A 68 -3.30 2.20 24.92
C GLY A 68 -4.49 1.24 24.99
N ILE A 69 -5.23 1.03 23.89
CA ILE A 69 -6.30 0.02 23.79
C ILE A 69 -6.32 -0.66 22.41
N PHE A 70 -6.93 -1.84 22.34
CA PHE A 70 -7.21 -2.46 21.04
C PHE A 70 -8.34 -1.71 20.33
N VAL A 71 -8.03 -1.04 19.22
CA VAL A 71 -9.01 -0.41 18.34
C VAL A 71 -9.07 -1.19 17.02
N SER A 72 -10.23 -1.79 16.72
CA SER A 72 -10.40 -2.59 15.50
C SER A 72 -10.28 -1.74 14.23
N PHE A 73 -9.87 -2.35 13.11
CA PHE A 73 -9.80 -1.68 11.81
C PHE A 73 -11.11 -0.95 11.43
N LYS A 74 -12.27 -1.61 11.61
CA LYS A 74 -13.58 -1.02 11.33
C LYS A 74 -13.86 0.20 12.21
N THR A 75 -13.47 0.14 13.47
CA THR A 75 -13.58 1.27 14.40
C THR A 75 -12.68 2.43 13.96
N LYS A 76 -11.42 2.17 13.62
CA LYS A 76 -10.49 3.19 13.09
C LYS A 76 -11.04 3.83 11.82
N LEU A 77 -11.56 3.02 10.88
CA LEU A 77 -12.11 3.51 9.63
C LEU A 77 -13.34 4.41 9.88
N ALA A 78 -14.26 4.01 10.75
CA ALA A 78 -15.43 4.82 11.11
C ALA A 78 -15.01 6.16 11.75
N ILE A 79 -14.03 6.14 12.65
CA ILE A 79 -13.46 7.38 13.23
C ILE A 79 -12.85 8.25 12.14
N CYS A 80 -12.05 7.68 11.23
CA CYS A 80 -11.44 8.44 10.13
C CYS A 80 -12.49 9.06 9.20
N GLN A 81 -13.59 8.34 8.90
CA GLN A 81 -14.71 8.89 8.13
C GLN A 81 -15.36 10.08 8.84
N ASN A 82 -15.54 10.01 10.16
CA ASN A 82 -16.03 11.15 10.95
C ASN A 82 -15.06 12.34 10.93
N LEU A 83 -13.76 12.07 10.80
CA LEU A 83 -12.70 13.08 10.57
C LEU A 83 -12.62 13.53 9.09
N GLY A 84 -13.57 13.12 8.25
CA GLY A 84 -13.69 13.54 6.85
C GLY A 84 -12.85 12.72 5.86
N PHE A 85 -12.48 11.48 6.18
CA PHE A 85 -11.85 10.56 5.22
C PHE A 85 -12.81 10.26 4.06
N ASP A 86 -12.31 10.26 2.83
CA ASP A 86 -13.18 10.18 1.65
C ASP A 86 -13.87 8.80 1.54
N ALA A 87 -15.19 8.85 1.30
CA ALA A 87 -16.04 7.67 1.30
C ALA A 87 -15.68 6.64 0.21
N ARG A 88 -15.06 7.04 -0.91
CA ARG A 88 -14.60 6.12 -1.96
C ARG A 88 -13.43 5.28 -1.47
N PHE A 89 -12.45 5.92 -0.82
CA PHE A 89 -11.33 5.23 -0.21
C PHE A 89 -11.79 4.34 0.94
N ALA A 90 -12.69 4.81 1.80
CA ALA A 90 -13.28 4.00 2.87
C ALA A 90 -13.95 2.71 2.33
N ARG A 91 -14.73 2.82 1.24
CA ARG A 91 -15.34 1.63 0.59
C ARG A 91 -14.31 0.65 0.04
N MET A 92 -13.18 1.15 -0.48
CA MET A 92 -12.09 0.30 -0.95
C MET A 92 -11.43 -0.43 0.24
N LEU A 93 -11.14 0.27 1.33
CA LEU A 93 -10.60 -0.30 2.57
C LEU A 93 -11.53 -1.36 3.17
N ASP A 94 -12.84 -1.13 3.13
CA ASP A 94 -13.85 -2.10 3.55
C ASP A 94 -13.80 -3.40 2.74
N LYS A 95 -13.68 -3.30 1.41
CA LYS A 95 -13.55 -4.49 0.54
C LYS A 95 -12.29 -5.29 0.87
N LEU A 96 -11.17 -4.63 1.13
CA LEU A 96 -9.94 -5.30 1.55
C LEU A 96 -10.13 -5.99 2.90
N ASN A 97 -10.72 -5.31 3.87
CA ASN A 97 -10.99 -5.87 5.19
C ASN A 97 -11.94 -7.08 5.11
N ASP A 98 -12.94 -7.06 4.24
CA ASP A 98 -13.84 -8.20 4.02
C ASP A 98 -13.11 -9.42 3.44
N ILE A 99 -12.14 -9.20 2.53
CA ILE A 99 -11.27 -10.26 2.02
C ILE A 99 -10.41 -10.84 3.15
N ARG A 100 -9.77 -9.98 3.95
CA ARG A 100 -8.95 -10.37 5.10
C ARG A 100 -9.74 -11.16 6.14
N ASN A 101 -10.97 -10.75 6.45
CA ASN A 101 -11.82 -11.43 7.42
C ASN A 101 -12.18 -12.86 6.96
N ARG A 102 -12.34 -13.11 5.66
CA ARG A 102 -12.60 -14.47 5.16
C ARG A 102 -11.45 -15.43 5.45
N TYR A 103 -10.21 -14.97 5.32
CA TYR A 103 -9.04 -15.77 5.71
C TYR A 103 -8.99 -16.08 7.21
N SER A 104 -9.50 -15.17 8.05
CA SER A 104 -9.57 -15.39 9.51
C SER A 104 -10.64 -16.41 9.92
N HIS A 105 -11.73 -16.55 9.15
CA HIS A 105 -12.86 -17.43 9.51
C HIS A 105 -12.89 -18.77 8.78
N ARG A 106 -12.14 -18.92 7.67
CA ARG A 106 -12.21 -20.10 6.80
C ARG A 106 -10.81 -20.67 6.56
N ARG A 107 -10.47 -21.75 7.27
CA ARG A 107 -9.14 -22.39 7.30
C ARG A 107 -8.57 -22.80 5.91
N LYS A 108 -9.41 -22.98 4.90
CA LYS A 108 -9.01 -23.34 3.52
C LYS A 108 -9.56 -22.36 2.47
N TYR A 109 -9.77 -21.11 2.85
CA TYR A 109 -10.22 -20.11 1.90
C TYR A 109 -9.14 -19.83 0.86
N GLN A 110 -9.57 -19.73 -0.40
CA GLN A 110 -8.78 -19.23 -1.51
C GLN A 110 -9.44 -17.94 -1.99
N LEU A 111 -8.64 -16.95 -2.36
CA LEU A 111 -9.18 -15.67 -2.82
C LEU A 111 -9.96 -15.88 -4.12
N GLU A 112 -11.28 -15.70 -4.02
CA GLU A 112 -12.19 -15.76 -5.16
C GLU A 112 -11.85 -14.62 -6.15
N GLU A 113 -11.71 -14.94 -7.45
CA GLU A 113 -11.34 -13.95 -8.47
C GLU A 113 -12.33 -12.77 -8.54
N ASN A 114 -13.62 -13.03 -8.34
CA ASN A 114 -14.66 -12.00 -8.30
C ASN A 114 -14.42 -10.96 -7.19
N LYS A 115 -13.84 -11.34 -6.04
CA LYS A 115 -13.53 -10.45 -4.93
C LYS A 115 -12.30 -9.62 -5.24
N LEU A 116 -11.28 -10.23 -5.82
CA LEU A 116 -10.11 -9.51 -6.31
C LEU A 116 -10.49 -8.50 -7.40
N ASN A 117 -11.29 -8.91 -8.39
CA ASN A 117 -11.77 -8.01 -9.45
C ASN A 117 -12.63 -6.88 -8.87
N SER A 118 -13.51 -7.16 -7.90
CA SER A 118 -14.29 -6.11 -7.25
C SER A 118 -13.44 -5.11 -6.46
N LEU A 119 -12.35 -5.56 -5.84
CA LEU A 119 -11.38 -4.68 -5.18
C LEU A 119 -10.60 -3.85 -6.22
N ARG A 120 -10.14 -4.50 -7.30
CA ARG A 120 -9.48 -3.84 -8.43
C ARG A 120 -10.34 -2.71 -8.99
N ASP A 121 -11.59 -3.00 -9.31
CA ASP A 121 -12.51 -2.00 -9.89
C ASP A 121 -12.73 -0.83 -8.93
N ALA A 122 -12.77 -1.10 -7.62
CA ALA A 122 -12.87 -0.06 -6.61
C ALA A 122 -11.62 0.83 -6.59
N VAL A 123 -10.42 0.25 -6.71
CA VAL A 123 -9.14 0.97 -6.78
C VAL A 123 -9.01 1.77 -8.07
N ASP A 124 -9.36 1.19 -9.22
CA ASP A 124 -9.31 1.87 -10.52
C ASP A 124 -10.24 3.10 -10.54
N ALA A 125 -11.41 3.01 -9.89
CA ALA A 125 -12.36 4.12 -9.77
C ALA A 125 -11.97 5.21 -8.74
N LEU A 126 -10.92 5.02 -7.93
CA LEU A 126 -10.46 6.04 -6.98
C LEU A 126 -9.93 7.27 -7.72
N PRO A 127 -10.20 8.48 -7.20
CA PRO A 127 -9.61 9.71 -7.73
C PRO A 127 -8.08 9.66 -7.57
N SER A 128 -7.37 10.31 -8.49
CA SER A 128 -5.91 10.42 -8.50
C SER A 128 -5.56 11.79 -9.05
N LEU A 129 -4.76 12.57 -8.33
CA LEU A 129 -4.34 13.90 -8.78
C LEU A 129 -3.44 13.79 -10.00
N ASN A 130 -2.51 12.83 -9.97
CA ASN A 130 -1.71 12.44 -11.12
C ASN A 130 -2.28 11.14 -11.68
N PRO A 131 -2.60 11.05 -12.98
CA PRO A 131 -3.11 9.83 -13.57
C PRO A 131 -2.20 8.64 -13.27
N THR A 132 -2.76 7.60 -12.69
CA THR A 132 -2.13 6.29 -12.51
C THR A 132 -2.69 5.34 -13.56
N GLN A 133 -1.87 4.40 -14.03
CA GLN A 133 -2.37 3.36 -14.94
C GLN A 133 -3.44 2.51 -14.23
N PRO A 134 -4.45 2.01 -14.96
CA PRO A 134 -5.35 1.00 -14.43
C PRO A 134 -4.59 -0.24 -13.96
N CYS A 135 -5.12 -0.95 -12.97
CA CYS A 135 -4.52 -2.17 -12.43
C CYS A 135 -4.23 -3.23 -13.50
N SER A 136 -5.03 -3.29 -14.56
CA SER A 136 -4.85 -4.24 -15.67
C SER A 136 -3.64 -3.95 -16.56
N GLU A 137 -3.16 -2.70 -16.57
CA GLU A 137 -2.07 -2.23 -17.43
C GLU A 137 -0.77 -1.99 -16.66
N PHE A 138 -0.84 -1.95 -15.33
CA PHE A 138 0.33 -1.76 -14.48
C PHE A 138 1.22 -3.01 -14.45
N GLU A 139 2.53 -2.77 -14.43
CA GLU A 139 3.56 -3.81 -14.41
C GLU A 139 4.44 -3.66 -13.17
N ILE A 140 4.65 -4.75 -12.43
CA ILE A 140 5.66 -4.79 -11.37
C ILE A 140 6.95 -5.30 -11.98
N TRP A 141 7.98 -4.46 -11.99
CA TRP A 141 9.34 -4.84 -12.36
C TRP A 141 10.17 -5.13 -11.10
N LEU A 142 10.93 -6.22 -11.13
CA LEU A 142 11.82 -6.62 -10.06
C LEU A 142 13.17 -6.99 -10.62
N GLU A 143 14.21 -6.54 -9.91
CA GLU A 143 15.57 -7.01 -10.09
C GLU A 143 16.11 -7.50 -8.76
N GLY A 144 16.78 -8.64 -8.78
CA GLY A 144 17.38 -9.22 -7.59
C GLY A 144 18.34 -10.35 -7.91
N THR A 145 18.92 -10.91 -6.87
CA THR A 145 19.83 -12.05 -6.98
C THR A 145 19.09 -13.33 -6.57
N ASP A 146 19.20 -14.38 -7.37
CA ASP A 146 18.65 -15.69 -7.03
C ASP A 146 19.52 -16.44 -5.99
N ILE A 147 19.06 -17.62 -5.59
CA ILE A 147 19.72 -18.47 -4.59
C ILE A 147 21.15 -18.88 -5.02
N SER A 148 21.43 -18.90 -6.34
CA SER A 148 22.73 -19.22 -6.91
C SER A 148 23.65 -18.00 -7.10
N GLY A 149 23.23 -16.80 -6.69
CA GLY A 149 24.01 -15.58 -6.90
C GLY A 149 23.82 -14.93 -8.28
N GLY A 150 22.95 -15.49 -9.13
CA GLY A 150 22.66 -14.96 -10.46
C GLY A 150 21.69 -13.78 -10.39
N ARG A 151 22.00 -12.67 -11.09
CA ARG A 151 21.05 -11.58 -11.26
C ARG A 151 19.88 -12.04 -12.13
N ARG A 152 18.66 -11.78 -11.65
CA ARG A 152 17.42 -12.02 -12.39
C ARG A 152 16.59 -10.76 -12.41
N GLN A 153 15.95 -10.56 -13.55
CA GLN A 153 14.92 -9.55 -13.73
C GLN A 153 13.61 -10.26 -14.04
N MET A 154 12.54 -9.82 -13.39
CA MET A 154 11.20 -10.39 -13.55
C MET A 154 10.20 -9.25 -13.71
N THR A 155 9.26 -9.43 -14.63
CA THR A 155 8.14 -8.50 -14.82
C THR A 155 6.84 -9.25 -14.65
N TYR A 156 5.96 -8.75 -13.79
CA TYR A 156 4.62 -9.29 -13.58
C TYR A 156 3.58 -8.32 -14.15
N LYS A 157 2.79 -8.83 -15.10
CA LYS A 157 1.65 -8.11 -15.69
C LYS A 157 0.36 -8.72 -15.16
N TRP A 158 -0.70 -7.92 -15.02
CA TRP A 158 -1.99 -8.40 -14.55
C TRP A 158 -2.46 -9.67 -15.28
N ALA A 159 -2.40 -9.69 -16.61
CA ALA A 159 -2.91 -10.78 -17.43
C ALA A 159 -2.24 -12.14 -17.12
N THR A 160 -0.94 -12.14 -16.84
CA THR A 160 -0.13 -13.36 -16.65
C THR A 160 0.21 -13.65 -15.19
N ALA A 161 -0.01 -12.69 -14.29
CA ALA A 161 0.26 -12.80 -12.88
C ALA A 161 -0.69 -13.78 -12.18
N ASP A 162 -0.16 -14.51 -11.19
CA ASP A 162 -0.98 -15.24 -10.24
C ASP A 162 -1.81 -14.27 -9.35
N VAL A 163 -2.78 -14.81 -8.62
CA VAL A 163 -3.68 -14.04 -7.74
C VAL A 163 -2.91 -13.19 -6.71
N LYS A 164 -1.78 -13.68 -6.21
CA LYS A 164 -0.94 -12.95 -5.23
C LYS A 164 -0.33 -11.72 -5.87
N LYS A 165 0.26 -11.86 -7.05
CA LYS A 165 0.91 -10.74 -7.75
C LYS A 165 -0.12 -9.73 -8.25
N ARG A 166 -1.29 -10.19 -8.69
CA ARG A 166 -2.44 -9.29 -8.97
C ARG A 166 -2.88 -8.52 -7.74
N MET A 167 -2.99 -9.17 -6.58
CA MET A 167 -3.30 -8.49 -5.32
C MET A 167 -2.23 -7.45 -4.95
N THR A 168 -0.95 -7.75 -5.16
CA THR A 168 0.14 -6.78 -4.98
C THR A 168 0.02 -5.59 -5.93
N ILE A 169 -0.33 -5.79 -7.20
CA ILE A 169 -0.59 -4.70 -8.15
C ILE A 169 -1.70 -3.78 -7.63
N VAL A 170 -2.83 -4.36 -7.20
CA VAL A 170 -3.95 -3.60 -6.61
C VAL A 170 -3.47 -2.79 -5.41
N GLN A 171 -2.68 -3.39 -4.52
CA GLN A 171 -2.14 -2.71 -3.35
C GLN A 171 -1.25 -1.53 -3.71
N VAL A 172 -0.31 -1.71 -4.63
CA VAL A 172 0.63 -0.65 -5.05
C VAL A 172 -0.13 0.55 -5.60
N ILE A 173 -1.12 0.32 -6.48
CA ILE A 173 -1.92 1.42 -7.05
C ILE A 173 -2.78 2.09 -5.98
N ALA A 174 -3.38 1.31 -5.08
CA ALA A 174 -4.15 1.85 -3.97
C ALA A 174 -3.31 2.78 -3.08
N VAL A 175 -2.08 2.38 -2.74
CA VAL A 175 -1.12 3.16 -1.95
C VAL A 175 -0.77 4.46 -2.68
N LEU A 176 -0.42 4.40 -3.97
CA LEU A 176 -0.08 5.58 -4.75
C LEU A 176 -1.24 6.59 -4.78
N LYS A 177 -2.47 6.12 -5.03
CA LYS A 177 -3.66 6.97 -5.05
C LYS A 177 -4.00 7.55 -3.67
N LEU A 178 -3.88 6.76 -2.61
CA LEU A 178 -4.10 7.22 -1.23
C LEU A 178 -3.11 8.30 -0.81
N VAL A 179 -1.83 8.09 -1.12
CA VAL A 179 -0.77 9.07 -0.83
C VAL A 179 -1.02 10.38 -1.57
N GLN A 180 -1.39 10.32 -2.85
CA GLN A 180 -1.75 11.54 -3.61
C GLN A 180 -2.97 12.23 -3.03
N TRP A 181 -4.03 11.48 -2.71
CA TRP A 181 -5.25 12.05 -2.15
C TRP A 181 -5.05 12.63 -0.74
N MET A 182 -4.32 11.96 0.15
CA MET A 182 -4.07 12.46 1.50
C MET A 182 -3.24 13.74 1.49
N GLN A 183 -2.22 13.83 0.63
CA GLN A 183 -1.47 15.08 0.45
C GLN A 183 -2.38 16.23 0.01
N ASP A 184 -3.22 16.02 -1.01
CA ASP A 184 -4.17 17.02 -1.47
C ASP A 184 -5.18 17.42 -0.38
N ALA A 185 -5.71 16.43 0.34
CA ALA A 185 -6.64 16.64 1.44
C ALA A 185 -5.99 17.38 2.63
N PHE A 186 -4.73 17.09 2.95
CA PHE A 186 -4.00 17.81 3.99
C PHE A 186 -3.70 19.25 3.57
N ASN A 187 -3.21 19.45 2.35
CA ASN A 187 -2.92 20.78 1.81
C ASN A 187 -4.17 21.67 1.76
N SER A 188 -5.28 21.13 1.26
CA SER A 188 -6.56 21.87 1.18
C SER A 188 -7.16 22.21 2.56
N ARG A 189 -6.82 21.45 3.61
CA ARG A 189 -7.27 21.67 4.99
C ARG A 189 -6.26 22.42 5.86
N GLY A 190 -5.07 22.73 5.35
CA GLY A 190 -3.98 23.30 6.13
C GLY A 190 -3.44 22.36 7.22
N VAL A 191 -3.62 21.04 7.06
CA VAL A 191 -3.07 20.03 7.97
C VAL A 191 -1.59 19.83 7.64
N LYS A 192 -0.72 19.94 8.65
CA LYS A 192 0.72 19.73 8.48
C LYS A 192 1.03 18.23 8.40
N TYR A 193 1.94 17.88 7.51
CA TYR A 193 2.49 16.52 7.37
C TYR A 193 3.93 16.61 6.85
N ASP A 194 4.72 15.59 7.13
CA ASP A 194 6.10 15.47 6.66
C ASP A 194 6.17 14.48 5.50
N LEU A 195 6.67 14.94 4.36
CA LEU A 195 7.01 14.11 3.22
C LEU A 195 8.45 14.41 2.80
N ILE A 196 9.32 13.44 3.02
CA ILE A 196 10.73 13.55 2.63
C ILE A 196 10.93 12.65 1.43
N VAL A 197 11.38 13.24 0.33
CA VAL A 197 11.67 12.52 -0.91
C VAL A 197 13.18 12.50 -1.06
N VAL A 198 13.79 11.33 -0.92
CA VAL A 198 15.24 11.14 -1.10
C VAL A 198 15.46 10.54 -2.48
N PRO A 199 15.97 11.33 -3.46
CA PRO A 199 16.30 10.80 -4.78
C PRO A 199 17.44 9.77 -4.66
N ALA A 200 17.43 8.74 -5.51
CA ALA A 200 18.62 7.91 -5.72
C ALA A 200 19.80 8.83 -6.08
N GLU A 201 20.93 8.66 -5.40
CA GLU A 201 22.10 9.52 -5.53
C GLU A 201 22.43 9.81 -7.01
N GLY A 202 22.29 11.09 -7.38
CA GLY A 202 22.41 11.55 -8.75
C GLY A 202 22.01 13.01 -8.92
N GLY A 203 22.63 13.91 -8.15
CA GLY A 203 22.59 15.36 -8.39
C GLY A 203 21.97 16.18 -7.26
N LEU A 204 22.84 16.79 -6.46
CA LEU A 204 22.52 18.04 -5.77
C LEU A 204 22.04 19.06 -6.81
N THR A 205 20.76 19.41 -6.79
CA THR A 205 20.33 20.75 -7.22
C THR A 205 19.63 21.42 -6.04
N ARG A 206 20.40 22.24 -5.32
CA ARG A 206 19.86 23.29 -4.46
C ARG A 206 19.32 24.40 -5.37
N SER A 207 18.01 24.60 -5.36
CA SER A 207 17.33 25.90 -5.44
C SER A 207 15.83 25.70 -5.32
#